data_AF-F0Z2B2-F1
#
_entry.id   AF-F0Z2B2-F1
#
_cell.length_a   1.000
_cell.length_b   1.000
_cell.length_c   1.000
_cell.angle_alpha   90.00
_cell.angle_beta   90.00
_cell.angle_gamma   90.00
#
_symmetry.space_group_name_H-M   'P 1'
#
loop_
_entity.id
_entity.type
_entity.pdbx_description
1 polymer ?
#
loop_
_entity_poly.entity_id
_entity_poly.type
_entity_poly.pdbx_seq_one_letter_code
_entity_poly.pdbx_strand_id
1 'polypeptide(L)' 'MKGAEASAVIYSISETAKLNNLSTYNYFCYLLTELPKLADKDGTIDKNALASLMPWSTNLPEKCRIPRR' A
#
# COMPACT_ATOMS: atom_id res chain seq x y z
N MET A 1 -2.37 22.39 -9.05
CA MET A 1 -1.92 21.16 -9.73
C MET A 1 -1.55 20.06 -8.74
N LYS A 2 -0.67 20.29 -7.75
CA LYS A 2 -0.26 19.27 -6.75
C LYS A 2 -1.40 18.47 -6.08
N GLY A 3 -2.53 19.12 -5.78
CA GLY A 3 -3.69 18.43 -5.17
C GLY A 3 -4.38 17.43 -6.09
N ALA A 4 -4.54 17.75 -7.38
CA ALA A 4 -5.14 16.84 -8.35
C ALA A 4 -4.25 15.61 -8.61
N GLU A 5 -2.94 15.83 -8.70
CA GLU A 5 -1.95 14.76 -8.82
C GLU A 5 -1.96 13.84 -7.59
N ALA A 6 -1.95 14.41 -6.38
CA ALA A 6 -2.03 13.63 -5.15
C ALA A 6 -3.32 12.79 -5.10
N SER A 7 -4.47 13.38 -5.47
CA SER A 7 -5.73 12.66 -5.54
C SER A 7 -5.71 11.53 -6.58
N ALA A 8 -5.10 11.75 -7.74
CA ALA A 8 -4.97 10.72 -8.78
C ALA A 8 -4.10 9.54 -8.31
N VAL A 9 -3.03 9.81 -7.56
CA VAL A 9 -2.18 8.77 -6.96
C VAL A 9 -2.97 7.96 -5.92
N ILE A 10 -3.66 8.63 -4.99
CA ILE A 10 -4.48 7.96 -3.97
C ILE A 10 -5.57 7.10 -4.63
N TYR A 11 -6.24 7.61 -5.66
CA TYR A 11 -7.24 6.87 -6.41
C TYR A 11 -6.64 5.60 -7.05
N SER A 12 -5.49 5.72 -7.70
CA SER A 12 -4.81 4.60 -8.36
C SER A 12 -4.44 3.50 -7.37
N ILE A 13 -3.92 3.86 -6.19
CA ILE A 13 -3.60 2.88 -5.12
C ILE A 13 -4.88 2.24 -4.58
N SER A 14 -5.93 3.04 -4.37
CA SER A 14 -7.23 2.56 -3.87
C SER A 14 -7.82 1.51 -4.80
N GLU A 15 -7.83 1.78 -6.10
CA GLU A 15 -8.40 0.88 -7.09
C GLU A 15 -7.56 -0.39 -7.26
N THR A 16 -6.23 -0.25 -7.24
CA THR A 16 -5.33 -1.41 -7.24
C THR A 16 -5.57 -2.32 -6.03
N ALA A 17 -5.77 -1.75 -4.83
CA ALA A 17 -6.06 -2.54 -3.63
C ALA A 17 -7.38 -3.34 -3.77
N LYS A 18 -8.44 -2.72 -4.30
CA LYS A 18 -9.72 -3.40 -4.54
C LYS A 18 -9.58 -4.55 -5.53
N LEU A 19 -8.87 -4.34 -6.65
CA LEU A 19 -8.61 -5.38 -7.65
C LEU A 19 -7.82 -6.56 -7.10
N ASN A 20 -7.07 -6.37 -6.01
CA ASN A 20 -6.34 -7.43 -5.30
C ASN A 20 -7.09 -7.98 -4.07
N ASN A 21 -8.41 -7.75 -3.96
CA ASN A 21 -9.26 -8.22 -2.86
C ASN A 21 -8.84 -7.72 -1.47
N LEU A 22 -8.28 -6.51 -1.41
CA LEU A 22 -7.86 -5.88 -0.15
C LEU A 22 -8.88 -4.84 0.31
N SER A 23 -9.07 -4.74 1.62
CA SER A 23 -9.75 -3.61 2.26
C SER A 23 -8.88 -2.37 2.08
N THR A 24 -9.37 -1.42 1.28
CA THR A 24 -8.65 -0.18 0.94
C THR A 24 -8.15 0.53 2.21
N TYR A 25 -9.02 0.72 3.20
CA TYR A 25 -8.67 1.37 4.46
C TYR A 25 -7.54 0.64 5.21
N ASN A 26 -7.71 -0.66 5.44
CA ASN A 26 -6.72 -1.44 6.21
C ASN A 26 -5.38 -1.54 5.47
N TYR A 27 -5.42 -1.65 4.15
CA TYR A 27 -4.22 -1.67 3.31
C TYR A 27 -3.49 -0.32 3.34
N PHE A 28 -4.18 0.82 3.26
CA PHE A 28 -3.54 2.14 3.41
C PHE A 28 -2.93 2.31 4.80
N CYS A 29 -3.65 1.93 5.86
CA CYS A 29 -3.09 1.99 7.21
C CYS A 29 -1.82 1.14 7.32
N TYR A 30 -1.83 -0.08 6.79
CA TYR A 30 -0.66 -0.95 6.79
C TYR A 30 0.49 -0.36 5.96
N LEU A 31 0.22 0.05 4.72
CA LEU A 31 1.20 0.62 3.81
C LEU A 31 1.88 1.85 4.42
N LEU A 32 1.10 2.80 4.94
CA LEU A 32 1.63 4.02 5.58
C LEU A 32 2.33 3.75 6.92
N THR A 33 2.07 2.61 7.57
CA THR A 33 2.77 2.20 8.79
C THR A 33 4.10 1.51 8.50
N GLU A 34 4.16 0.64 7.49
CA GLU A 34 5.35 -0.15 7.19
C GLU A 34 6.33 0.56 6.26
N LEU A 35 5.84 1.37 5.32
CA LEU A 35 6.67 2.04 4.32
C LEU A 35 7.77 2.93 4.93
N PRO A 36 7.51 3.74 5.98
CA PRO A 36 8.58 4.50 6.64
C PRO A 36 9.66 3.65 7.31
N LYS A 37 9.37 2.39 7.66
CA LYS A 37 10.35 1.48 8.29
C LYS A 37 11.36 0.92 7.28
N LEU A 38 11.01 0.96 5.99
CA LEU A 38 11.88 0.53 4.89
C LEU A 38 12.79 1.66 4.38
N ALA A 39 12.56 2.89 4.83
CA ALA A 39 13.38 4.03 4.48
C ALA A 39 14.70 4.01 5.27
N ASP A 40 15.80 4.28 4.60
CA ASP A 40 17.09 4.52 5.25
C ASP A 40 17.16 5.91 5.90
N LYS A 41 18.35 6.26 6.42
CA LYS A 41 18.59 7.54 7.10
C LYS A 41 18.34 8.76 6.20
N ASP A 42 18.45 8.59 4.90
CA ASP A 42 18.28 9.65 3.90
C ASP A 42 16.87 9.64 3.29
N GLY A 43 15.99 8.75 3.74
CA GLY A 43 14.62 8.62 3.25
C GLY A 43 14.51 7.81 1.95
N THR A 44 15.58 7.12 1.54
CA THR A 44 15.58 6.26 0.34
C THR A 44 15.02 4.89 0.68
N ILE A 45 14.21 4.34 -0.22
CA ILE A 45 13.59 3.01 -0.06
C ILE A 45 14.11 2.09 -1.15
N ASP A 46 14.62 0.92 -0.75
CA ASP A 46 14.95 -0.14 -1.69
C ASP A 46 13.69 -0.66 -2.39
N LYS A 47 13.69 -0.62 -3.72
CA LYS A 47 12.59 -1.12 -4.55
C LYS A 47 12.31 -2.60 -4.31
N ASN A 48 13.34 -3.39 -3.98
CA ASN A 48 13.15 -4.81 -3.67
C ASN A 48 12.41 -5.01 -2.35
N ALA A 49 12.66 -4.14 -1.36
CA ALA A 49 11.97 -4.19 -0.07
C ALA A 49 10.46 -3.88 -0.20
N LEU A 50 10.10 -3.02 -1.16
CA LEU A 50 8.69 -2.69 -1.46
C LEU A 50 7.87 -3.89 -1.94
N ALA A 51 8.49 -4.92 -2.51
CA ALA A 51 7.78 -6.10 -3.01
C ALA A 51 6.91 -6.75 -1.92
N SER A 52 7.36 -6.70 -0.66
CA SER A 52 6.62 -7.22 0.50
C SER A 52 5.34 -6.44 0.84
N LEU A 53 5.27 -5.16 0.45
CA LEU A 53 4.14 -4.27 0.70
C LEU A 53 3.16 -4.16 -0.47
N MET A 54 3.51 -4.72 -1.63
CA MET A 54 2.66 -4.66 -2.83
C MET A 54 1.32 -5.36 -2.63
N PRO A 55 0.26 -4.93 -3.33
CA PRO A 55 -1.09 -5.44 -3.09
C PRO A 55 -1.25 -6.92 -3.48
N TRP A 56 -0.34 -7.46 -4.29
CA TRP A 56 -0.24 -8.88 -4.63
C TRP A 56 0.72 -9.68 -3.72
N SER A 57 1.28 -9.07 -2.68
CA SER A 57 2.19 -9.73 -1.74
C SER A 57 1.45 -10.77 -0.89
N THR A 58 2.04 -11.96 -0.77
CA THR A 58 1.55 -13.01 0.13
C THR A 58 1.72 -12.65 1.60
N ASN A 59 2.64 -11.75 1.92
CA ASN A 59 3.03 -11.37 3.28
C ASN A 59 2.11 -10.33 3.92
N LEU A 60 1.08 -9.88 3.20
CA LEU A 60 0.12 -8.92 3.74
C LEU A 60 -0.65 -9.52 4.93
N PRO A 61 -0.89 -8.74 6.00
CA PRO A 61 -1.69 -9.17 7.13
C PRO A 61 -3.12 -9.55 6.73
N GLU A 62 -3.70 -10.54 7.41
CA GLU A 62 -5.08 -10.99 7.13
C GLU A 62 -6.12 -9.87 7.31
N LYS A 63 -5.90 -8.94 8.24
CA LYS A 63 -6.75 -7.75 8.42
C LYS A 63 -6.86 -6.88 7.17
N CYS A 64 -5.89 -6.97 6.24
CA CYS A 64 -5.93 -6.22 4.99
C CYS A 64 -6.79 -6.92 3.94
N ARG A 65 -7.07 -8.22 4.07
CA ARG A 65 -7.89 -8.97 3.11
C ARG A 65 -9.37 -8.76 3.41
N ILE A 66 -10.18 -8.68 2.35
CA ILE A 66 -11.64 -8.65 2.50
C ILE A 66 -12.08 -10.10 2.84
N PRO A 67 -12.86 -10.30 3.92
CA PRO A 67 -13.40 -11.63 4.23
C PRO A 67 -14.18 -12.15 3.03
N ARG A 68 -13.87 -13.37 2.56
CA ARG A 68 -14.73 -14.05 1.60
C ARG A 68 -16.02 -14.43 2.33
N ARG A 69 -17.15 -13.92 1.82
CA ARG A 69 -18.48 -14.26 2.31
C ARG A 69 -18.98 -15.55 1.67
#